data_AF-A0A135LXC4-F1
#
_entry.id   AF-A0A135LXC4-F1
#
_cell.length_a   1.000
_cell.length_b   1.000
_cell.length_c   1.000
_cell.angle_alpha   90.00
_cell.angle_beta   90.00
_cell.angle_gamma   90.00
#
_symmetry.space_group_name_H-M   'P 1'
#
loop_
_entity.id
_entity.type
_entity.pdbx_description
1 polymer ?
#
loop_
_entity_poly.entity_id
_entity_poly.type
_entity_poly.pdbx_seq_one_letter_code
_entity_poly.pdbx_strand_id
1 'polypeptide(L)'
;MAAPISIMNSEPLNIKGHDGNIFSMALSPDGNTLVSGLGDNSVQLWNLHTGARLWTGKGHSGYVFVVAFSPNSKLVASGSLDRTVLLWDPATGALLKTLEGHSNNIAVIVFSPDSKLVASGSGDKTIRLWDPATGALLKSLEGHGDGITILTFSPDADGTIRLWDPATGAFIRILKHPKNKSNTVRTIAFSPDGKMMVSGSYDRVLRLWDPQTGALTKELEGDNLSGRYVTTVAFSPNGKILASALSRTVQLWNSETGAFLRKFVTPDDIKTLAFSRDGNMLASLSHEGLGLLQLWDTRTVTCLHTLENHADRIHIVAFSPTGNMVASGSDDHTVRLWNPKTGACVWILNEHEDKVTTIAFSPDSKLLASASDDCTVIIWNPETGDSLCTIKGHPASITTIAFSPNSKVVASGSIDGSVRLWDPKTGYFLQILEGHKKGINSITFSPDGKTLVSGSDDKTARLWVLESFAK
;
A
#
# COMPACT_ATOMS: atom_id res chain seq x y z
N MET A 1 14.99 28.03 33.78
CA MET A 1 13.60 28.52 33.60
C MET A 1 13.49 29.07 32.19
N ALA A 2 12.93 28.30 31.27
CA ALA A 2 12.57 28.77 29.94
C ALA A 2 11.04 28.81 29.88
N ALA A 3 10.49 29.93 29.42
CA ALA A 3 9.07 30.21 29.38
C ALA A 3 8.31 29.23 28.47
N PRO A 4 7.02 28.95 28.73
CA PRO A 4 6.22 28.07 27.88
C PRO A 4 5.99 28.70 26.51
N ILE A 5 6.19 27.91 25.46
CA ILE A 5 5.83 28.25 24.08
C ILE A 5 4.31 28.25 23.99
N SER A 6 3.71 29.41 23.73
CA SER A 6 2.27 29.51 23.49
C SER A 6 1.92 28.83 22.17
N ILE A 7 1.16 27.73 22.24
CA ILE A 7 0.46 27.18 21.08
C ILE A 7 -0.53 28.25 20.64
N MET A 8 -0.35 28.84 19.45
CA MET A 8 -1.41 29.62 18.84
C MET A 8 -2.58 28.66 18.61
N ASN A 9 -3.65 28.84 19.37
CA ASN A 9 -4.95 28.27 19.06
C ASN A 9 -5.40 28.90 17.72
N SER A 10 -5.08 28.27 16.59
CA SER A 10 -5.77 28.60 15.34
C SER A 10 -7.16 28.00 15.46
N GLU A 11 -8.16 28.86 15.62
CA GLU A 11 -9.56 28.44 15.61
C GLU A 11 -9.87 27.63 14.33
N PRO A 12 -10.67 26.55 14.41
CA PRO A 12 -11.06 25.79 13.24
C PRO A 12 -11.72 26.72 12.22
N LEU A 13 -11.27 26.69 10.96
CA LEU A 13 -11.89 27.45 9.88
C LEU A 13 -13.34 26.98 9.72
N ASN A 14 -14.27 27.78 10.22
CA ASN A 14 -15.69 27.47 10.22
C ASN A 14 -16.33 28.03 8.94
N ILE A 15 -16.51 27.16 7.94
CA ILE A 15 -17.16 27.52 6.67
C ILE A 15 -18.66 27.60 6.89
N LYS A 16 -19.14 28.81 7.21
CA LYS A 16 -20.57 29.11 7.45
C LYS A 16 -21.25 29.54 6.14
N GLY A 17 -22.52 29.19 5.96
CA GLY A 17 -23.34 29.60 4.80
C GLY A 17 -23.93 28.45 3.96
N HIS A 18 -23.94 27.23 4.49
CA HIS A 18 -24.72 26.14 3.90
C HIS A 18 -26.16 26.24 4.45
N ASP A 19 -27.13 26.45 3.58
CA ASP A 19 -28.54 26.65 3.96
C ASP A 19 -29.33 25.33 4.03
N GLY A 20 -28.68 24.19 3.78
CA GLY A 20 -29.27 22.86 3.78
C GLY A 20 -28.32 21.76 4.26
N ASN A 21 -28.86 20.55 4.44
CA ASN A 21 -28.07 19.38 4.84
C ASN A 21 -27.00 19.07 3.78
N ILE A 22 -25.78 18.81 4.23
CA ILE A 22 -24.68 18.38 3.39
C ILE A 22 -24.69 16.86 3.33
N PHE A 23 -24.87 16.29 2.14
CA PHE A 23 -24.87 14.84 1.96
C PHE A 23 -23.51 14.31 1.53
N SER A 24 -22.72 15.10 0.80
CA SER A 24 -21.40 14.70 0.33
C SER A 24 -20.48 15.91 0.18
N MET A 25 -19.19 15.66 0.38
CA MET A 25 -18.12 16.63 0.22
C MET A 25 -16.92 15.98 -0.46
N ALA A 26 -16.23 16.74 -1.31
CA ALA A 26 -14.97 16.31 -1.92
C ALA A 26 -13.97 17.47 -1.96
N LEU A 27 -12.71 17.19 -1.66
CA LEU A 27 -11.61 18.14 -1.80
C LEU A 27 -11.08 18.12 -3.23
N SER A 28 -10.64 19.27 -3.73
CA SER A 28 -9.87 19.30 -4.98
C SER A 28 -8.52 18.61 -4.79
N PRO A 29 -7.97 17.98 -5.84
CA PRO A 29 -6.67 17.31 -5.80
C PRO A 29 -5.50 18.16 -5.29
N ASP A 30 -5.57 19.49 -5.48
CA ASP A 30 -4.58 20.45 -5.00
C ASP A 30 -4.81 20.91 -3.54
N GLY A 31 -5.88 20.43 -2.89
CA GLY A 31 -6.23 20.75 -1.52
C GLY A 31 -6.72 22.18 -1.27
N ASN A 32 -6.92 22.98 -2.31
CA ASN A 32 -7.25 24.41 -2.18
C ASN A 32 -8.75 24.69 -2.08
N THR A 33 -9.58 23.80 -2.61
CA THR A 33 -11.03 23.98 -2.69
C THR A 33 -11.80 22.75 -2.21
N LEU A 34 -13.04 22.98 -1.78
CA LEU A 34 -13.96 21.97 -1.30
C LEU A 34 -15.27 22.10 -2.07
N VAL A 35 -15.76 21.02 -2.66
CA VAL A 35 -17.11 20.95 -3.22
C VAL A 35 -18.03 20.22 -2.26
N SER A 36 -19.27 20.70 -2.17
CA SER A 36 -20.32 20.17 -1.31
C SER A 36 -21.60 19.94 -2.12
N GLY A 37 -22.25 18.80 -1.91
CA GLY A 37 -23.56 18.46 -2.45
C GLY A 37 -24.63 18.57 -1.36
N LEU A 38 -25.67 19.35 -1.61
CA LEU A 38 -26.65 19.75 -0.61
C LEU A 38 -28.06 19.20 -0.88
N GLY A 39 -28.85 19.14 0.20
CA GLY A 39 -30.27 18.79 0.17
C GLY A 39 -31.20 19.88 -0.36
N ASP A 40 -30.67 21.06 -0.68
CA ASP A 40 -31.41 22.12 -1.40
C ASP A 40 -31.24 22.01 -2.93
N ASN A 41 -30.72 20.88 -3.40
CA ASN A 41 -30.42 20.55 -4.80
C ASN A 41 -29.23 21.33 -5.39
N SER A 42 -28.46 22.05 -4.57
CA SER A 42 -27.31 22.81 -5.03
C SER A 42 -25.98 22.06 -4.86
N VAL A 43 -25.01 22.48 -5.68
CA VAL A 43 -23.59 22.14 -5.54
C VAL A 43 -22.85 23.42 -5.20
N GLN A 44 -22.06 23.45 -4.14
CA GLN A 44 -21.33 24.66 -3.73
C GLN A 44 -19.84 24.39 -3.64
N LEU A 45 -19.05 25.30 -4.20
CA LEU A 45 -17.59 25.26 -4.12
C LEU A 45 -17.07 26.34 -3.18
N TRP A 46 -16.09 25.98 -2.37
CA TRP A 46 -15.53 26.80 -1.31
C TRP A 46 -14.03 26.87 -1.42
N ASN A 47 -13.46 28.02 -1.09
CA ASN A 47 -12.02 28.18 -0.90
C ASN A 47 -11.66 27.81 0.55
N LEU A 48 -10.70 26.89 0.72
CA LEU A 48 -10.33 26.37 2.04
C LEU A 48 -9.37 27.28 2.81
N HIS A 49 -8.77 28.27 2.18
CA HIS A 49 -7.90 29.24 2.85
C HIS A 49 -8.71 30.40 3.42
N THR A 50 -9.73 30.86 2.68
CA THR A 50 -10.54 32.03 3.06
C THR A 50 -11.87 31.65 3.68
N GLY A 51 -12.32 30.41 3.52
CA GLY A 51 -13.68 29.97 3.86
C GLY A 51 -14.77 30.57 2.97
N ALA A 52 -14.39 31.31 1.92
CA ALA A 52 -15.34 31.98 1.04
C ALA A 52 -15.97 30.99 0.06
N ARG A 53 -17.29 31.14 -0.17
CA ARG A 53 -17.99 30.45 -1.24
C ARG A 53 -17.57 31.04 -2.58
N LEU A 54 -17.04 30.21 -3.47
CA LEU A 54 -16.63 30.58 -4.82
C LEU A 54 -17.84 30.64 -5.76
N TRP A 55 -18.69 29.62 -5.74
CA TRP A 55 -19.93 29.59 -6.53
C TRP A 55 -20.98 28.64 -5.96
N THR A 56 -22.21 28.78 -6.48
CA THR A 56 -23.35 27.90 -6.20
C THR A 56 -23.97 27.47 -7.52
N GLY A 57 -23.83 26.19 -7.86
CA GLY A 57 -24.41 25.56 -9.04
C GLY A 57 -25.84 25.12 -8.75
N LYS A 58 -26.78 25.55 -9.59
CA LYS A 58 -28.18 25.14 -9.56
C LYS A 58 -28.50 24.44 -10.87
N GLY A 59 -28.97 23.20 -10.79
CA GLY A 59 -29.25 22.38 -11.97
C GLY A 59 -29.96 21.07 -11.64
N HIS A 60 -29.70 20.49 -10.47
CA HIS A 60 -30.45 19.33 -9.99
C HIS A 60 -31.87 19.72 -9.54
N SER A 61 -32.83 18.80 -9.74
CA SER A 61 -34.21 18.93 -9.27
C SER A 61 -34.51 18.09 -8.01
N GLY A 62 -33.49 17.40 -7.50
CA GLY A 62 -33.54 16.66 -6.24
C GLY A 62 -32.21 16.72 -5.48
N TYR A 63 -32.17 16.05 -4.32
CA TYR A 63 -31.02 16.10 -3.41
C TYR A 63 -29.74 15.61 -4.07
N VAL A 64 -28.65 16.34 -3.88
CA VAL A 64 -27.34 15.94 -4.36
C VAL A 64 -26.69 15.03 -3.34
N PHE A 65 -26.70 13.72 -3.59
CA PHE A 65 -26.18 12.71 -2.67
C PHE A 65 -24.68 12.54 -2.72
N VAL A 66 -24.06 12.80 -3.87
CA VAL A 66 -22.62 12.54 -4.07
C VAL A 66 -22.00 13.61 -4.95
N VAL A 67 -20.80 14.06 -4.58
CA VAL A 67 -19.97 14.96 -5.39
C VAL A 67 -18.56 14.40 -5.49
N ALA A 68 -17.88 14.66 -6.61
CA ALA A 68 -16.50 14.25 -6.83
C ALA A 68 -15.75 15.25 -7.70
N PHE A 69 -14.46 15.43 -7.44
CA PHE A 69 -13.56 16.10 -8.35
C PHE A 69 -12.94 15.12 -9.35
N SER A 70 -12.71 15.59 -10.57
CA SER A 70 -11.79 14.88 -11.46
C SER A 70 -10.35 15.00 -10.93
N PRO A 71 -9.52 13.94 -11.04
CA PRO A 71 -8.12 13.98 -10.59
C PRO A 71 -7.28 15.11 -11.20
N ASN A 72 -7.63 15.60 -12.40
CA ASN A 72 -6.98 16.74 -13.05
C ASN A 72 -7.56 18.11 -12.65
N SER A 73 -8.47 18.16 -11.68
CA SER A 73 -9.16 19.37 -11.18
C SER A 73 -9.95 20.17 -12.22
N LYS A 74 -10.21 19.61 -13.41
CA LYS A 74 -10.93 20.32 -14.49
C LYS A 74 -12.44 20.17 -14.44
N LEU A 75 -12.95 19.20 -13.68
CA LEU A 75 -14.37 18.90 -13.60
C LEU A 75 -14.77 18.61 -12.15
N VAL A 76 -15.99 18.99 -11.83
CA VAL A 76 -16.75 18.47 -10.68
C VAL A 76 -17.89 17.64 -11.23
N ALA A 77 -18.16 16.49 -10.65
CA ALA A 77 -19.37 15.71 -10.91
C ALA A 77 -20.29 15.72 -9.69
N SER A 78 -21.59 15.75 -9.91
CA SER A 78 -22.61 15.64 -8.86
C SER A 78 -23.70 14.65 -9.26
N GLY A 79 -24.14 13.84 -8.30
CA GLY A 79 -25.14 12.78 -8.49
C GLY A 79 -26.30 12.99 -7.55
N SER A 80 -27.52 12.80 -8.07
CA SER A 80 -28.72 13.28 -7.41
C SER A 80 -29.85 12.25 -7.37
N LEU A 81 -30.81 12.52 -6.47
CA LEU A 81 -32.13 11.89 -6.41
C LEU A 81 -32.89 12.01 -7.74
N ASP A 82 -32.63 13.04 -8.53
CA ASP A 82 -33.25 13.25 -9.84
C ASP A 82 -32.75 12.32 -10.96
N ARG A 83 -31.89 11.34 -10.61
CA ARG A 83 -31.38 10.28 -11.50
C ARG A 83 -30.35 10.76 -12.53
N THR A 84 -29.89 12.00 -12.42
CA THR A 84 -28.89 12.57 -13.32
C THR A 84 -27.53 12.69 -12.65
N VAL A 85 -26.49 12.71 -13.49
CA VAL A 85 -25.17 13.20 -13.12
C VAL A 85 -24.90 14.51 -13.85
N LEU A 86 -24.52 15.56 -13.12
CA LEU A 86 -24.13 16.84 -13.70
C LEU A 86 -22.61 17.03 -13.62
N LEU A 87 -22.01 17.54 -14.70
CA LEU A 87 -20.59 17.90 -14.76
C LEU A 87 -20.45 19.42 -14.82
N TRP A 88 -19.61 19.96 -13.95
CA TRP A 88 -19.43 21.40 -13.74
C TRP A 88 -17.99 21.80 -14.00
N ASP A 89 -17.79 23.02 -14.48
CA ASP A 89 -16.50 23.69 -14.50
C ASP A 89 -16.21 24.24 -13.09
N PRO A 90 -15.16 23.75 -12.39
CA PRO A 90 -14.84 24.21 -11.05
C PRO A 90 -14.36 25.67 -11.00
N ALA A 91 -13.81 26.22 -12.08
CA ALA A 91 -13.33 27.60 -12.11
C ALA A 91 -14.47 28.62 -12.21
N THR A 92 -15.53 28.27 -12.97
CA THR A 92 -16.63 29.20 -13.28
C THR A 92 -17.95 28.84 -12.59
N GLY A 93 -18.10 27.59 -12.14
CA GLY A 93 -19.38 27.04 -11.66
C GLY A 93 -20.37 26.74 -12.79
N ALA A 94 -19.96 26.86 -14.05
CA ALA A 94 -20.84 26.61 -15.19
C ALA A 94 -21.18 25.12 -15.30
N LEU A 95 -22.45 24.83 -15.58
CA LEU A 95 -22.89 23.49 -15.94
C LEU A 95 -22.39 23.15 -17.35
N LEU A 96 -21.57 22.11 -17.48
CA LEU A 96 -20.98 21.68 -18.74
C LEU A 96 -21.79 20.58 -19.42
N LYS A 97 -22.23 19.58 -18.65
CA LYS A 97 -22.94 18.40 -19.17
C LYS A 97 -23.98 17.88 -18.18
N THR A 98 -25.04 17.32 -18.75
CA THR A 98 -26.03 16.50 -18.05
C THR A 98 -25.94 15.09 -18.60
N LEU A 99 -25.67 14.11 -17.73
CA LEU A 99 -25.59 12.70 -18.06
C LEU A 99 -26.90 12.04 -17.63
N GLU A 100 -27.74 11.71 -18.61
CA GLU A 100 -29.06 11.12 -18.41
C GLU A 100 -29.09 9.65 -18.82
N GLY A 101 -29.83 8.83 -18.08
CA GLY A 101 -30.11 7.46 -18.48
C GLY A 101 -30.35 6.46 -17.34
N HIS A 102 -29.98 6.79 -16.10
CA HIS A 102 -30.36 5.99 -14.94
C HIS A 102 -31.86 6.09 -14.64
N SER A 103 -32.47 5.01 -14.16
CA SER A 103 -33.91 4.96 -13.85
C SER A 103 -34.22 5.17 -12.36
N ASN A 104 -33.18 5.29 -11.52
CA ASN A 104 -33.27 5.57 -10.09
C ASN A 104 -32.14 6.53 -9.66
N ASN A 105 -32.13 6.94 -8.39
CA ASN A 105 -31.17 7.90 -7.85
C ASN A 105 -29.71 7.50 -8.08
N ILE A 106 -28.82 8.49 -8.12
CA ILE A 106 -27.38 8.25 -8.18
C ILE A 106 -26.84 8.22 -6.76
N ALA A 107 -26.34 7.05 -6.34
CA ALA A 107 -25.81 6.85 -4.99
C ALA A 107 -24.30 7.07 -4.92
N VAL A 108 -23.59 6.83 -6.02
CA VAL A 108 -22.13 6.97 -6.08
C VAL A 108 -21.67 7.46 -7.45
N ILE A 109 -20.68 8.35 -7.46
CA ILE A 109 -19.97 8.79 -8.66
C ILE A 109 -18.47 8.76 -8.38
N VAL A 110 -17.70 8.29 -9.35
CA VAL A 110 -16.24 8.36 -9.32
C VAL A 110 -15.71 8.70 -10.72
N PHE A 111 -14.65 9.52 -10.76
CA PHE A 111 -13.85 9.69 -11.96
C PHE A 111 -12.81 8.57 -12.07
N SER A 112 -12.45 8.19 -13.30
CA SER A 112 -11.27 7.38 -13.51
C SER A 112 -10.00 8.15 -13.10
N PRO A 113 -8.92 7.48 -12.68
CA PRO A 113 -7.67 8.13 -12.27
C PRO A 113 -7.05 9.04 -13.33
N ASP A 114 -7.30 8.77 -14.62
CA ASP A 114 -6.84 9.60 -15.74
C ASP A 114 -7.82 10.72 -16.13
N SER A 115 -8.92 10.88 -15.38
CA SER A 115 -10.01 11.84 -15.62
C SER A 115 -10.74 11.69 -16.96
N LYS A 116 -10.58 10.57 -17.67
CA LYS A 116 -11.21 10.34 -18.98
C LYS A 116 -12.57 9.67 -18.93
N LEU A 117 -12.96 9.12 -17.78
CA LEU A 117 -14.25 8.48 -17.59
C LEU A 117 -14.90 8.98 -16.31
N VAL A 118 -16.22 9.01 -16.32
CA VAL A 118 -17.06 9.11 -15.13
C VAL A 118 -17.80 7.80 -15.02
N ALA A 119 -17.86 7.24 -13.81
CA ALA A 119 -18.70 6.10 -13.53
C ALA A 119 -19.73 6.46 -12.48
N SER A 120 -20.99 6.08 -12.72
CA SER A 120 -22.11 6.30 -11.81
C SER A 120 -22.74 4.97 -11.41
N GLY A 121 -22.94 4.79 -10.11
CA GLY A 121 -23.72 3.68 -9.54
C GLY A 121 -25.06 4.20 -9.04
N SER A 122 -26.13 3.47 -9.35
CA SER A 122 -27.50 3.89 -9.07
C SER A 122 -28.29 2.83 -8.30
N GLY A 123 -29.35 3.29 -7.62
CA GLY A 123 -30.40 2.43 -7.07
C GLY A 123 -31.17 1.62 -8.13
N ASP A 124 -30.91 1.84 -9.43
CA ASP A 124 -31.44 1.02 -10.52
C ASP A 124 -30.65 -0.27 -10.75
N LYS A 125 -29.66 -0.55 -9.88
CA LYS A 125 -28.82 -1.74 -9.88
C LYS A 125 -27.82 -1.80 -11.04
N THR A 126 -27.63 -0.68 -11.75
CA THR A 126 -26.67 -0.58 -12.86
C THR A 126 -25.51 0.34 -12.52
N ILE A 127 -24.38 0.08 -13.18
CA ILE A 127 -23.24 0.98 -13.23
C ILE A 127 -23.13 1.50 -14.66
N ARG A 128 -23.01 2.81 -14.84
CA ARG A 128 -22.81 3.42 -16.16
C ARG A 128 -21.47 4.12 -16.26
N LEU A 129 -20.81 3.94 -17.40
CA LEU A 129 -19.56 4.61 -17.75
C LEU A 129 -19.83 5.68 -18.81
N TRP A 130 -19.32 6.87 -18.58
CA TRP A 130 -19.56 8.05 -19.41
C TRP A 130 -18.25 8.67 -19.84
N ASP A 131 -18.26 9.25 -21.04
CA ASP A 131 -17.23 10.17 -21.50
C ASP A 131 -17.55 11.58 -20.97
N PRO A 132 -16.74 12.17 -20.08
CA PRO A 132 -17.00 13.48 -19.51
C PRO A 132 -16.84 14.63 -20.52
N ALA A 133 -16.10 14.45 -21.62
CA ALA A 133 -15.91 15.48 -22.63
C ALA A 133 -17.15 15.62 -23.52
N THR A 134 -17.71 14.49 -23.95
CA THR A 134 -18.88 14.46 -24.84
C THR A 134 -20.20 14.43 -24.07
N GLY A 135 -20.20 13.82 -22.88
CA GLY A 135 -21.40 13.46 -22.12
C GLY A 135 -22.03 12.13 -22.57
N ALA A 136 -21.39 11.41 -23.50
CA ALA A 136 -21.94 10.18 -24.05
C ALA A 136 -21.86 9.02 -23.06
N LEU A 137 -22.93 8.21 -23.03
CA LEU A 137 -22.91 6.92 -22.37
C LEU A 137 -22.06 5.94 -23.19
N LEU A 138 -21.01 5.40 -22.57
CA LEU A 138 -20.10 4.45 -23.21
C LEU A 138 -20.50 3.01 -22.94
N LYS A 139 -20.91 2.71 -21.70
CA LYS A 139 -21.26 1.34 -21.30
C LYS A 139 -22.22 1.31 -20.12
N SER A 140 -23.16 0.36 -20.16
CA SER A 140 -23.99 -0.05 -19.01
C SER A 140 -23.48 -1.40 -18.53
N LEU A 141 -23.25 -1.54 -17.22
CA LEU A 141 -22.89 -2.78 -16.56
C LEU A 141 -24.08 -3.19 -15.67
N GLU A 142 -24.57 -4.39 -15.93
CA GLU A 142 -25.77 -4.97 -15.33
C GLU A 142 -25.40 -6.29 -14.63
N GLY A 143 -26.26 -6.75 -13.72
CA GLY A 143 -26.10 -8.04 -13.02
C GLY A 143 -26.12 -7.97 -11.50
N HIS A 144 -26.21 -6.78 -10.90
CA HIS A 144 -26.38 -6.63 -9.46
C HIS A 144 -27.84 -6.87 -9.04
N GLY A 145 -28.05 -7.63 -7.96
CA GLY A 145 -29.37 -7.93 -7.42
C GLY A 145 -30.01 -6.77 -6.63
N ASP A 146 -29.22 -5.78 -6.24
CA ASP A 146 -29.61 -4.61 -5.48
C ASP A 146 -28.85 -3.35 -5.95
N GLY A 147 -29.24 -2.17 -5.43
CA GLY A 147 -28.68 -0.88 -5.80
C GLY A 147 -27.17 -0.77 -5.53
N ILE A 148 -26.48 -0.01 -6.37
CA ILE A 148 -25.02 0.17 -6.25
C ILE A 148 -24.73 1.19 -5.16
N THR A 149 -24.18 0.73 -4.03
CA THR A 149 -23.89 1.58 -2.87
C THR A 149 -22.47 2.13 -2.83
N ILE A 150 -21.52 1.41 -3.46
CA ILE A 150 -20.12 1.82 -3.55
C ILE A 150 -19.57 1.45 -4.91
N LEU A 151 -18.74 2.36 -5.44
CA LEU A 151 -18.02 2.18 -6.68
C LEU A 151 -16.62 2.76 -6.49
N THR A 152 -15.62 2.09 -7.02
CA THR A 152 -14.29 2.67 -7.16
C THR A 152 -13.73 2.21 -8.49
N PHE A 153 -13.04 3.10 -9.19
CA PHE A 153 -12.06 2.64 -10.16
C PHE A 153 -10.91 2.03 -9.37
N SER A 154 -10.39 0.89 -9.85
CA SER A 154 -9.04 0.50 -9.47
C SER A 154 -8.10 1.65 -9.87
N PRO A 155 -7.10 2.02 -9.03
CA PRO A 155 -6.02 2.89 -9.47
C PRO A 155 -5.37 2.37 -10.77
N ASP A 156 -5.50 1.06 -11.01
CA ASP A 156 -5.01 0.32 -12.15
C ASP A 156 -6.12 -0.41 -12.91
N ALA A 157 -6.48 0.11 -14.08
CA ALA A 157 -6.95 -0.72 -15.19
C ALA A 157 -6.25 -0.32 -16.50
N ASP A 158 -5.08 0.34 -16.44
CA ASP A 158 -4.33 0.75 -17.63
C ASP A 158 -3.01 -0.01 -17.85
N GLY A 159 -2.59 -0.88 -16.91
CA GLY A 159 -1.34 -1.64 -17.03
C GLY A 159 -0.11 -0.73 -17.05
N THR A 160 -0.09 0.33 -16.23
CA THR A 160 1.04 1.26 -16.16
C THR A 160 1.70 1.27 -14.78
N ILE A 161 3.00 1.58 -14.74
CA ILE A 161 3.74 1.79 -13.49
C ILE A 161 3.96 3.29 -13.35
N ARG A 162 3.65 3.87 -12.19
CA ARG A 162 3.78 5.32 -11.97
C ARG A 162 4.83 5.60 -10.91
N LEU A 163 5.71 6.54 -11.21
CA LEU A 163 6.80 6.98 -10.33
C LEU A 163 6.48 8.36 -9.77
N TRP A 164 6.78 8.53 -8.49
CA TRP A 164 6.55 9.74 -7.71
C TRP A 164 7.82 10.11 -6.96
N ASP A 165 8.04 11.41 -6.78
CA ASP A 165 9.15 11.93 -6.00
C ASP A 165 8.80 11.81 -4.51
N PRO A 166 9.57 11.07 -3.72
CA PRO A 166 9.25 10.83 -2.32
C PRO A 166 9.48 12.04 -1.42
N ALA A 167 10.26 13.03 -1.85
CA ALA A 167 10.55 14.24 -1.08
C ALA A 167 9.48 15.33 -1.26
N THR A 168 8.85 15.38 -2.44
CA THR A 168 7.91 16.44 -2.83
C THR A 168 6.50 15.93 -3.07
N GLY A 169 6.30 14.61 -3.17
CA GLY A 169 5.03 14.02 -3.58
C GLY A 169 4.68 14.31 -5.05
N ALA A 170 5.61 14.90 -5.81
CA ALA A 170 5.35 15.27 -7.20
C ALA A 170 5.32 14.02 -8.09
N PHE A 171 4.36 13.99 -9.01
CA PHE A 171 4.34 12.99 -10.06
C PHE A 171 5.58 13.15 -10.94
N ILE A 172 6.39 12.09 -11.05
CA ILE A 172 7.57 12.07 -11.93
C ILE A 172 7.13 11.64 -13.32
N ARG A 173 6.59 10.42 -13.45
CA ARG A 173 6.22 9.85 -14.76
C ARG A 173 5.39 8.57 -14.70
N ILE A 174 4.83 8.22 -15.86
CA ILE A 174 4.20 6.92 -16.16
C ILE A 174 5.13 6.09 -17.05
N LEU A 175 5.35 4.84 -16.68
CA LEU A 175 5.99 3.79 -17.48
C LEU A 175 4.88 2.95 -18.08
N LYS A 176 4.75 3.00 -19.40
CA LYS A 176 3.72 2.25 -20.12
C LYS A 176 4.31 0.95 -20.64
N HIS A 177 3.61 -0.16 -20.40
CA HIS A 177 3.94 -1.40 -21.09
C HIS A 177 3.91 -1.21 -22.60
N PRO A 178 4.93 -1.70 -23.35
CA PRO A 178 4.86 -1.71 -24.79
C PRO A 178 3.80 -2.74 -25.21
N LYS A 179 2.79 -2.25 -25.95
CA LYS A 179 1.72 -2.98 -26.67
C LYS A 179 0.42 -3.23 -25.91
N ASN A 180 -0.65 -3.16 -26.72
CA ASN A 180 -2.11 -3.35 -26.56
C ASN A 180 -2.62 -4.60 -25.79
N LYS A 181 -1.90 -5.13 -24.79
CA LYS A 181 -2.41 -6.21 -23.94
C LYS A 181 -2.69 -5.65 -22.54
N SER A 182 -3.95 -5.79 -22.10
CA SER A 182 -4.40 -5.45 -20.75
C SER A 182 -3.67 -6.30 -19.71
N ASN A 183 -2.52 -5.83 -19.26
CA ASN A 183 -1.62 -6.62 -18.42
C ASN A 183 -1.41 -5.88 -17.10
N THR A 184 -2.20 -6.28 -16.09
CA THR A 184 -2.05 -5.81 -14.72
C THR A 184 -0.67 -6.19 -14.19
N VAL A 185 0.05 -5.19 -13.65
CA VAL A 185 1.30 -5.40 -12.89
C VAL A 185 0.92 -5.92 -11.51
N ARG A 186 1.48 -7.06 -11.09
CA ARG A 186 1.15 -7.70 -9.80
C ARG A 186 2.19 -7.41 -8.72
N THR A 187 3.43 -7.22 -9.12
CA THR A 187 4.57 -7.05 -8.21
C THR A 187 5.63 -6.17 -8.85
N ILE A 188 6.32 -5.39 -8.04
CA ILE A 188 7.41 -4.52 -8.45
C ILE A 188 8.55 -4.59 -7.43
N ALA A 189 9.78 -4.36 -7.87
CA ALA A 189 10.92 -4.15 -6.98
C ALA A 189 11.93 -3.19 -7.63
N PHE A 190 12.62 -2.41 -6.80
CA PHE A 190 13.79 -1.64 -7.20
C PHE A 190 15.07 -2.45 -6.95
N SER A 191 16.08 -2.24 -7.78
CA SER A 191 17.42 -2.68 -7.45
C SER A 191 17.93 -1.92 -6.20
N PRO A 192 18.84 -2.51 -5.41
CA PRO A 192 19.35 -1.88 -4.19
C PRO A 192 20.03 -0.51 -4.41
N ASP A 193 20.57 -0.27 -5.60
CA ASP A 193 21.17 1.01 -6.00
C ASP A 193 20.17 2.01 -6.62
N GLY A 194 18.90 1.61 -6.76
CA GLY A 194 17.83 2.42 -7.34
C GLY A 194 17.98 2.70 -8.84
N LYS A 195 18.96 2.09 -9.53
CA LYS A 195 19.21 2.33 -10.96
C LYS A 195 18.39 1.44 -11.90
N MET A 196 17.76 0.40 -11.37
CA MET A 196 16.89 -0.49 -12.12
C MET A 196 15.60 -0.74 -11.36
N MET A 197 14.54 -1.01 -12.10
CA MET A 197 13.27 -1.44 -11.55
C MET A 197 12.77 -2.64 -12.35
N VAL A 198 12.17 -3.61 -11.66
CA VAL A 198 11.51 -4.76 -12.30
C VAL A 198 10.02 -4.73 -12.01
N SER A 199 9.23 -5.10 -13.00
CA SER A 199 7.80 -5.39 -12.83
C SER A 199 7.46 -6.80 -13.29
N GLY A 200 6.68 -7.52 -12.50
CA GLY A 200 6.05 -8.78 -12.89
C GLY A 200 4.56 -8.60 -13.17
N SER A 201 4.11 -9.10 -14.32
CA SER A 201 2.75 -8.88 -14.81
C SER A 201 1.98 -10.20 -15.01
N TYR A 202 0.65 -10.09 -15.19
CA TYR A 202 -0.23 -11.24 -15.43
C TYR A 202 0.07 -11.99 -16.74
N ASP A 203 0.74 -11.35 -17.69
CA ASP A 203 1.16 -11.96 -18.96
C ASP A 203 2.39 -12.88 -18.82
N ARG A 204 2.91 -13.06 -17.60
CA ARG A 204 4.09 -13.89 -17.25
C ARG A 204 5.42 -13.28 -17.68
N VAL A 205 5.42 -12.02 -18.11
CA VAL A 205 6.63 -11.31 -18.56
C VAL A 205 7.15 -10.44 -17.42
N LEU A 206 8.44 -10.57 -17.13
CA LEU A 206 9.17 -9.62 -16.31
C LEU A 206 9.69 -8.50 -17.19
N ARG A 207 9.66 -7.28 -16.69
CA ARG A 207 10.16 -6.12 -17.44
C ARG A 207 11.11 -5.34 -16.58
N LEU A 208 12.29 -5.08 -17.13
CA LEU A 208 13.33 -4.25 -16.54
C LEU A 208 13.22 -2.84 -17.10
N TRP A 209 13.28 -1.88 -16.20
CA TRP A 209 13.11 -0.48 -16.48
C TRP A 209 14.29 0.29 -15.91
N ASP A 210 14.72 1.31 -16.64
CA ASP A 210 15.51 2.39 -16.07
C ASP A 210 14.53 3.35 -15.38
N PRO A 211 14.59 3.50 -14.05
CA PRO A 211 13.66 4.33 -13.31
C PRO A 211 13.93 5.83 -13.50
N GLN A 212 15.14 6.25 -13.90
CA GLN A 212 15.43 7.65 -14.21
C GLN A 212 14.84 8.02 -15.57
N THR A 213 15.16 7.25 -16.61
CA THR A 213 14.72 7.56 -17.99
C THR A 213 13.34 7.02 -18.30
N GLY A 214 12.79 6.16 -17.45
CA GLY A 214 11.53 5.46 -17.64
C GLY A 214 11.53 4.53 -18.86
N ALA A 215 12.70 4.27 -19.44
CA ALA A 215 12.84 3.42 -20.59
C ALA A 215 12.68 1.96 -20.15
N LEU A 216 11.89 1.21 -20.92
CA LEU A 216 11.96 -0.24 -20.85
C LEU A 216 13.33 -0.66 -21.38
N THR A 217 14.17 -1.22 -20.52
CA THR A 217 15.50 -1.70 -20.90
C THR A 217 15.41 -3.12 -21.44
N LYS A 218 14.55 -3.97 -20.86
CA LYS A 218 14.41 -5.36 -21.29
C LYS A 218 13.08 -6.01 -20.90
N GLU A 219 12.64 -6.96 -21.72
CA GLU A 219 11.60 -7.93 -21.36
C GLU A 219 12.27 -9.29 -21.13
N LEU A 220 11.96 -9.93 -20.00
CA LEU A 220 12.40 -11.28 -19.66
C LEU A 220 11.16 -12.16 -19.66
N GLU A 221 11.08 -13.06 -20.64
CA GLU A 221 10.01 -14.04 -20.76
C GLU A 221 10.55 -15.39 -20.32
N GLY A 222 9.94 -15.96 -19.27
CA GLY A 222 10.30 -17.28 -18.77
C GLY A 222 9.89 -18.39 -19.74
N ASP A 223 10.59 -19.52 -19.68
CA ASP A 223 10.23 -20.73 -20.45
C ASP A 223 8.73 -21.06 -20.31
N ASN A 224 8.09 -21.41 -21.44
CA ASN A 224 6.70 -21.87 -21.60
C ASN A 224 6.29 -22.94 -20.57
N LEU A 225 5.94 -22.51 -19.36
CA LEU A 225 5.51 -23.38 -18.26
C LEU A 225 4.18 -22.86 -17.68
N SER A 226 3.41 -23.81 -17.17
CA SER A 226 1.98 -23.79 -16.85
C SER A 226 1.55 -22.89 -15.67
N GLY A 227 2.28 -21.81 -15.38
CA GLY A 227 1.96 -20.83 -14.34
C GLY A 227 0.97 -19.77 -14.83
N ARG A 228 0.11 -19.28 -13.93
CA ARG A 228 -0.95 -18.30 -14.28
C ARG A 228 -0.41 -16.87 -14.45
N TYR A 229 0.58 -16.45 -13.65
CA TYR A 229 1.16 -15.09 -13.65
C TYR A 229 2.38 -14.98 -12.72
N VAL A 230 3.14 -13.87 -12.78
CA VAL A 230 4.23 -13.58 -11.82
C VAL A 230 3.63 -13.16 -10.47
N THR A 231 3.93 -13.90 -9.40
CA THR A 231 3.39 -13.65 -8.05
C THR A 231 4.24 -12.67 -7.25
N THR A 232 5.57 -12.80 -7.29
CA THR A 232 6.52 -11.94 -6.58
C THR A 232 7.86 -11.84 -7.30
N VAL A 233 8.60 -10.77 -7.03
CA VAL A 233 9.96 -10.51 -7.56
C VAL A 233 10.85 -9.93 -6.47
N ALA A 234 12.13 -10.27 -6.48
CA ALA A 234 13.12 -9.73 -5.54
C ALA A 234 14.48 -9.57 -6.22
N PHE A 235 15.19 -8.49 -5.91
CA PHE A 235 16.60 -8.36 -6.28
C PHE A 235 17.49 -8.93 -5.18
N SER A 236 18.62 -9.50 -5.58
CA SER A 236 19.72 -9.76 -4.66
C SER A 236 20.27 -8.43 -4.13
N PRO A 237 20.88 -8.40 -2.94
CA PRO A 237 21.34 -7.15 -2.31
C PRO A 237 22.50 -6.45 -3.05
N ASN A 238 23.25 -7.18 -3.87
CA ASN A 238 24.23 -6.62 -4.79
C ASN A 238 23.62 -6.14 -6.12
N GLY A 239 22.32 -6.31 -6.30
CA GLY A 239 21.56 -5.92 -7.48
C GLY A 239 21.77 -6.77 -8.72
N LYS A 240 22.65 -7.81 -8.68
CA LYS A 240 23.09 -8.58 -9.87
C LYS A 240 22.20 -9.76 -10.26
N ILE A 241 21.42 -10.27 -9.31
CA ILE A 241 20.50 -11.38 -9.51
C ILE A 241 19.09 -10.87 -9.27
N LEU A 242 18.18 -11.24 -10.15
CA LEU A 242 16.75 -11.03 -9.99
C LEU A 242 16.09 -12.39 -9.82
N ALA A 243 15.32 -12.58 -8.76
CA ALA A 243 14.42 -13.71 -8.59
C ALA A 243 12.99 -13.33 -8.94
N SER A 244 12.28 -14.23 -9.59
CA SER A 244 10.86 -14.11 -9.88
C SER A 244 10.15 -15.42 -9.59
N ALA A 245 8.98 -15.36 -8.95
CA ALA A 245 8.12 -16.51 -8.76
C ALA A 245 6.92 -16.45 -9.72
N LEU A 246 6.62 -17.58 -10.36
CA LEU A 246 5.44 -17.82 -11.18
C LEU A 246 4.74 -19.08 -10.64
N SER A 247 3.67 -18.90 -9.87
CA SER A 247 3.02 -20.00 -9.14
C SER A 247 4.06 -20.77 -8.30
N ARG A 248 4.38 -22.01 -8.68
CA ARG A 248 5.37 -22.87 -8.03
C ARG A 248 6.78 -22.77 -8.58
N THR A 249 7.01 -21.97 -9.62
CA THR A 249 8.31 -21.91 -10.30
C THR A 249 9.06 -20.66 -9.87
N VAL A 250 10.28 -20.79 -9.37
CA VAL A 250 11.21 -19.68 -9.19
C VAL A 250 12.19 -19.67 -10.36
N GLN A 251 12.38 -18.49 -10.94
CA GLN A 251 13.38 -18.24 -11.97
C GLN A 251 14.37 -17.20 -11.47
N LEU A 252 15.65 -17.43 -11.73
CA LEU A 252 16.75 -16.52 -11.44
C LEU A 252 17.30 -15.97 -12.75
N TRP A 253 17.54 -14.67 -12.75
CA TRP A 253 17.95 -13.90 -13.91
C TRP A 253 19.18 -13.08 -13.55
N ASN A 254 20.09 -12.91 -14.50
CA ASN A 254 21.09 -11.86 -14.40
C ASN A 254 20.36 -10.54 -14.63
N SER A 255 20.42 -9.65 -13.67
CA SER A 255 19.65 -8.41 -13.70
C SER A 255 20.19 -7.39 -14.72
N GLU A 256 21.50 -7.39 -14.97
CA GLU A 256 22.17 -6.48 -15.90
C GLU A 256 22.00 -6.95 -17.35
N THR A 257 22.25 -8.24 -17.59
CA THR A 257 22.20 -8.81 -18.94
C THR A 257 20.82 -9.34 -19.29
N GLY A 258 19.90 -9.48 -18.33
CA GLY A 258 18.61 -10.15 -18.50
C GLY A 258 18.72 -11.63 -18.90
N ALA A 259 19.92 -12.21 -18.82
CA ALA A 259 20.09 -13.62 -19.16
C ALA A 259 19.38 -14.49 -18.12
N PHE A 260 18.57 -15.44 -18.60
CA PHE A 260 18.08 -16.52 -17.75
C PHE A 260 19.28 -17.25 -17.16
N LEU A 261 19.32 -17.37 -15.83
CA LEU A 261 20.37 -18.11 -15.14
C LEU A 261 19.88 -19.54 -14.88
N ARG A 262 18.80 -19.66 -14.10
CA ARG A 262 18.35 -20.95 -13.53
C ARG A 262 16.87 -20.91 -13.19
N LYS A 263 16.26 -22.09 -13.04
CA LYS A 263 14.90 -22.26 -12.51
C LYS A 263 14.81 -23.46 -11.58
N PHE A 264 13.87 -23.39 -10.65
CA PHE A 264 13.46 -24.52 -9.82
C PHE A 264 11.96 -24.47 -9.56
N VAL A 265 11.41 -25.60 -9.14
CA VAL A 265 9.99 -25.76 -8.84
C VAL A 265 9.85 -26.12 -7.38
N THR A 266 9.02 -25.38 -6.67
CA THR A 266 8.59 -25.65 -5.29
C THR A 266 7.40 -26.60 -5.29
N PRO A 267 7.14 -27.32 -4.18
CA PRO A 267 5.95 -28.17 -4.08
C PRO A 267 4.63 -27.41 -4.27
N ASP A 268 4.59 -26.19 -3.72
CA ASP A 268 3.40 -25.34 -3.59
C ASP A 268 3.60 -23.93 -4.18
N ASP A 269 2.51 -23.19 -4.36
CA ASP A 269 2.52 -21.83 -4.92
C ASP A 269 3.21 -20.85 -3.98
N ILE A 270 4.06 -19.98 -4.53
CA ILE A 270 4.92 -19.09 -3.75
C ILE A 270 4.23 -17.75 -3.48
N LYS A 271 4.12 -17.40 -2.20
CA LYS A 271 3.57 -16.12 -1.72
C LYS A 271 4.62 -15.02 -1.70
N THR A 272 5.83 -15.31 -1.20
CA THR A 272 6.90 -14.32 -1.06
C THR A 272 8.30 -14.93 -1.22
N LEU A 273 9.27 -14.09 -1.60
CA LEU A 273 10.68 -14.41 -1.76
C LEU A 273 11.52 -13.37 -1.00
N ALA A 274 12.61 -13.81 -0.35
CA ALA A 274 13.56 -12.92 0.31
C ALA A 274 15.00 -13.42 0.11
N PHE A 275 15.91 -12.55 -0.33
CA PHE A 275 17.33 -12.88 -0.42
C PHE A 275 18.03 -12.68 0.93
N SER A 276 19.03 -13.51 1.22
CA SER A 276 20.03 -13.21 2.24
C SER A 276 20.87 -12.00 1.82
N ARG A 277 21.46 -11.28 2.79
CA ARG A 277 22.25 -10.07 2.53
C ARG A 277 23.43 -10.28 1.57
N ASP A 278 24.04 -11.46 1.61
CA ASP A 278 25.14 -11.82 0.70
C ASP A 278 24.64 -12.26 -0.69
N GLY A 279 23.33 -12.46 -0.87
CA GLY A 279 22.70 -12.89 -2.11
C GLY A 279 22.91 -14.37 -2.45
N ASN A 280 23.55 -15.13 -1.57
CA ASN A 280 23.87 -16.54 -1.79
C ASN A 280 22.69 -17.47 -1.45
N MET A 281 21.74 -16.99 -0.65
CA MET A 281 20.57 -17.74 -0.25
C MET A 281 19.28 -17.01 -0.62
N LEU A 282 18.26 -17.79 -0.94
CA LEU A 282 16.91 -17.32 -1.19
C LEU A 282 15.95 -18.08 -0.29
N ALA A 283 15.16 -17.37 0.49
CA ALA A 283 14.02 -17.92 1.21
C ALA A 283 12.76 -17.82 0.34
N SER A 284 12.00 -18.91 0.27
CA SER A 284 10.67 -18.94 -0.36
C SER A 284 9.62 -19.41 0.63
N LEU A 285 8.47 -18.76 0.60
CA LEU A 285 7.31 -19.07 1.43
C LEU A 285 6.12 -19.50 0.56
N SER A 286 5.48 -20.64 0.85
CA SER A 286 4.33 -21.15 0.08
C SER A 286 2.94 -20.77 0.63
N HIS A 287 1.92 -20.86 -0.24
CA HIS A 287 0.53 -20.42 -0.06
C HIS A 287 -0.41 -21.50 0.52
N GLU A 288 -0.13 -22.78 0.29
CA GLU A 288 -1.08 -23.87 0.60
C GLU A 288 -0.68 -24.64 1.88
N GLY A 289 -1.67 -24.99 2.70
CA GLY A 289 -1.46 -25.72 3.96
C GLY A 289 -0.90 -24.87 5.10
N LEU A 290 0.03 -25.44 5.87
CA LEU A 290 0.73 -24.78 7.00
C LEU A 290 1.81 -23.77 6.54
N GLY A 291 2.00 -23.62 5.23
CA GLY A 291 3.07 -22.78 4.64
C GLY A 291 4.45 -23.42 4.78
N LEU A 292 5.07 -23.76 3.64
CA LEU A 292 6.44 -24.28 3.61
C LEU A 292 7.42 -23.11 3.49
N LEU A 293 8.38 -23.05 4.41
CA LEU A 293 9.54 -22.18 4.33
C LEU A 293 10.74 -22.97 3.82
N GLN A 294 11.28 -22.60 2.66
CA GLN A 294 12.43 -23.27 2.05
C GLN A 294 13.58 -22.30 1.83
N LEU A 295 14.80 -22.77 2.09
CA LEU A 295 16.05 -22.05 1.85
C LEU A 295 16.79 -22.70 0.67
N TRP A 296 17.13 -21.88 -0.30
CA TRP A 296 17.74 -22.30 -1.56
C TRP A 296 19.12 -21.68 -1.72
N ASP A 297 20.09 -22.46 -2.21
CA ASP A 297 21.34 -21.90 -2.69
C ASP A 297 21.09 -21.24 -4.05
N THR A 298 21.43 -19.97 -4.20
CA THR A 298 21.12 -19.20 -5.42
C THR A 298 22.03 -19.59 -6.59
N ARG A 299 23.18 -20.21 -6.33
CA ARG A 299 24.18 -20.61 -7.33
C ARG A 299 23.93 -22.02 -7.86
N THR A 300 23.57 -22.97 -7.01
CA THR A 300 23.30 -24.36 -7.41
C THR A 300 21.82 -24.61 -7.62
N VAL A 301 20.95 -23.77 -7.05
CA VAL A 301 19.49 -23.91 -7.11
C VAL A 301 19.02 -25.22 -6.47
N THR A 302 19.80 -25.69 -5.48
CA THR A 302 19.43 -26.81 -4.62
C THR A 302 18.69 -26.28 -3.41
N CYS A 303 17.59 -26.93 -3.04
CA CYS A 303 17.01 -26.75 -1.72
C CYS A 303 18.05 -27.17 -0.70
N LEU A 304 18.53 -26.22 0.10
CA LEU A 304 19.45 -26.48 1.19
C LEU A 304 18.67 -27.07 2.36
N HIS A 305 17.57 -26.41 2.72
CA HIS A 305 16.77 -26.75 3.89
C HIS A 305 15.29 -26.47 3.64
N THR A 306 14.43 -27.41 4.02
CA THR A 306 13.01 -27.13 4.24
C THR A 306 12.84 -26.92 5.75
N LEU A 307 12.44 -25.72 6.15
CA LEU A 307 12.27 -25.30 7.54
C LEU A 307 10.87 -25.69 7.99
N GLU A 308 10.67 -26.97 8.24
CA GLU A 308 9.41 -27.54 8.71
C GLU A 308 9.45 -27.59 10.22
N ASN A 309 8.65 -26.75 10.92
CA ASN A 309 8.33 -26.93 12.34
C ASN A 309 7.14 -26.08 12.82
N HIS A 310 6.72 -25.07 12.06
CA HIS A 310 5.52 -24.33 12.42
C HIS A 310 4.28 -25.23 12.36
N ALA A 311 3.41 -25.11 13.36
CA ALA A 311 2.20 -25.92 13.48
C ALA A 311 1.01 -25.30 12.73
N ASP A 312 1.17 -24.09 12.20
CA ASP A 312 0.19 -23.35 11.40
C ASP A 312 0.89 -22.40 10.42
N ARG A 313 0.10 -21.72 9.59
CA ARG A 313 0.50 -20.82 8.51
C ARG A 313 1.56 -19.82 8.92
N ILE A 314 2.66 -19.82 8.18
CA ILE A 314 3.70 -18.80 8.31
C ILE A 314 3.27 -17.54 7.53
N HIS A 315 3.23 -16.38 8.19
CA HIS A 315 2.83 -15.11 7.55
C HIS A 315 4.01 -14.32 7.00
N ILE A 316 5.12 -14.35 7.73
CA ILE A 316 6.24 -13.43 7.55
C ILE A 316 7.57 -14.17 7.71
N VAL A 317 8.54 -13.79 6.89
CA VAL A 317 9.92 -14.27 6.97
C VAL A 317 10.88 -13.11 6.79
N ALA A 318 11.96 -13.07 7.56
CA ALA A 318 12.99 -12.04 7.46
C ALA A 318 14.39 -12.64 7.68
N PHE A 319 15.35 -12.21 6.87
CA PHE A 319 16.77 -12.44 7.17
C PHE A 319 17.26 -11.34 8.11
N SER A 320 18.08 -11.72 9.08
CA SER A 320 18.90 -10.76 9.83
C SER A 320 19.80 -9.96 8.88
N PRO A 321 20.10 -8.68 9.18
CA PRO A 321 21.05 -7.90 8.39
C PRO A 321 22.46 -8.47 8.34
N THR A 322 22.84 -9.43 9.18
CA THR A 322 24.13 -10.14 9.04
C THR A 322 24.01 -11.36 8.14
N GLY A 323 22.80 -11.82 7.83
CA GLY A 323 22.52 -13.02 7.04
C GLY A 323 22.72 -14.34 7.80
N ASN A 324 23.11 -14.28 9.07
CA ASN A 324 23.43 -15.46 9.87
C ASN A 324 22.20 -16.10 10.53
N MET A 325 21.05 -15.44 10.47
CA MET A 325 19.79 -15.91 11.03
C MET A 325 18.62 -15.58 10.11
N VAL A 326 17.65 -16.48 10.08
CA VAL A 326 16.31 -16.28 9.50
C VAL A 326 15.30 -16.30 10.63
N ALA A 327 14.35 -15.38 10.61
CA ALA A 327 13.20 -15.37 11.51
C ALA A 327 11.91 -15.64 10.72
N SER A 328 10.98 -16.37 11.32
CA SER A 328 9.63 -16.60 10.78
C SER A 328 8.58 -16.39 11.86
N GLY A 329 7.45 -15.78 11.50
CA GLY A 329 6.28 -15.61 12.38
C GLY A 329 5.06 -16.31 11.80
N SER A 330 4.25 -16.94 12.65
CA SER A 330 3.17 -17.84 12.25
C SER A 330 1.87 -17.63 13.04
N ASP A 331 0.77 -18.14 12.48
CA ASP A 331 -0.52 -18.35 13.13
C ASP A 331 -0.45 -19.34 14.31
N ASP A 332 0.66 -20.09 14.47
CA ASP A 332 0.88 -20.94 15.65
C ASP A 332 1.35 -20.18 16.91
N HIS A 333 1.30 -18.85 16.85
CA HIS A 333 1.71 -17.91 17.90
C HIS A 333 3.22 -17.90 18.19
N THR A 334 4.03 -18.58 17.39
CA THR A 334 5.48 -18.64 17.59
C THR A 334 6.24 -17.78 16.61
N VAL A 335 7.35 -17.23 17.09
CA VAL A 335 8.45 -16.77 16.24
C VAL A 335 9.54 -17.82 16.29
N ARG A 336 10.02 -18.26 15.13
CA ARG A 336 11.13 -19.22 15.07
C ARG A 336 12.36 -18.58 14.45
N LEU A 337 13.49 -18.87 15.07
CA LEU A 337 14.79 -18.45 14.60
C LEU A 337 15.56 -19.64 14.06
N TRP A 338 16.14 -19.47 12.89
CA TRP A 338 16.76 -20.55 12.13
C TRP A 338 18.19 -20.17 11.76
N ASN A 339 19.08 -21.15 11.83
CA ASN A 339 20.41 -21.03 11.24
C ASN A 339 20.28 -21.36 9.74
N PRO A 340 20.47 -20.40 8.84
CA PRO A 340 20.24 -20.61 7.41
C PRO A 340 21.26 -21.58 6.80
N LYS A 341 22.44 -21.75 7.38
CA LYS A 341 23.47 -22.67 6.88
C LYS A 341 23.16 -24.12 7.21
N THR A 342 22.62 -24.38 8.40
CA THR A 342 22.34 -25.75 8.88
C THR A 342 20.87 -26.15 8.76
N GLY A 343 19.96 -25.19 8.55
CA GLY A 343 18.52 -25.41 8.56
C GLY A 343 17.94 -25.64 9.95
N ALA A 344 18.78 -25.66 10.99
CA ALA A 344 18.34 -25.94 12.34
C ALA A 344 17.51 -24.78 12.89
N CYS A 345 16.37 -25.10 13.50
CA CYS A 345 15.65 -24.18 14.37
C CYS A 345 16.50 -23.98 15.63
N VAL A 346 17.03 -22.78 15.81
CA VAL A 346 17.87 -22.41 16.96
C VAL A 346 16.99 -22.07 18.15
N TRP A 347 15.94 -21.27 17.91
CA TRP A 347 15.03 -20.82 18.96
C TRP A 347 13.56 -20.93 18.51
N ILE A 348 12.72 -21.33 19.45
CA ILE A 348 11.26 -21.27 19.34
C ILE A 348 10.80 -20.28 20.41
N LEU A 349 10.32 -19.12 19.98
CA LEU A 349 9.91 -18.01 20.82
C LEU A 349 8.39 -18.03 20.88
N ASN A 350 7.82 -18.35 22.05
CA ASN A 350 6.41 -18.73 22.20
C ASN A 350 5.68 -17.93 23.29
N GLU A 351 6.04 -16.66 23.45
CA GLU A 351 5.41 -15.78 24.44
C GLU A 351 4.19 -15.03 23.89
N HIS A 352 3.98 -14.99 22.58
CA HIS A 352 2.77 -14.41 22.00
C HIS A 352 1.55 -15.28 22.28
N GLU A 353 0.41 -14.65 22.55
CA GLU A 353 -0.84 -15.34 22.90
C GLU A 353 -1.77 -15.53 21.68
N ASP A 354 -1.48 -14.84 20.57
CA ASP A 354 -2.22 -14.89 19.31
C ASP A 354 -1.23 -14.84 18.13
N LYS A 355 -1.73 -14.92 16.90
CA LYS A 355 -0.93 -14.99 15.66
C LYS A 355 0.12 -13.89 15.55
N VAL A 356 1.32 -14.27 15.11
CA VAL A 356 2.39 -13.31 14.83
C VAL A 356 2.17 -12.69 13.46
N THR A 357 1.83 -11.40 13.43
CA THR A 357 1.48 -10.67 12.21
C THR A 357 2.70 -10.19 11.45
N THR A 358 3.78 -9.84 12.17
CA THR A 358 4.98 -9.26 11.56
C THR A 358 6.21 -9.41 12.44
N ILE A 359 7.39 -9.35 11.81
CA ILE A 359 8.69 -9.44 12.46
C ILE A 359 9.66 -8.46 11.79
N ALA A 360 10.62 -7.92 12.55
CA ALA A 360 11.68 -7.08 12.02
C ALA A 360 12.96 -7.25 12.83
N PHE A 361 14.09 -7.41 12.16
CA PHE A 361 15.40 -7.29 12.81
C PHE A 361 15.81 -5.82 12.90
N SER A 362 16.51 -5.46 13.98
CA SER A 362 17.20 -4.17 14.03
C SER A 362 18.32 -4.13 12.98
N PRO A 363 18.62 -2.95 12.38
CA PRO A 363 19.70 -2.80 11.39
C PRO A 363 21.07 -3.31 11.83
N ASP A 364 21.36 -3.27 13.13
CA ASP A 364 22.60 -3.82 13.73
C ASP A 364 22.55 -5.33 14.03
N SER A 365 21.44 -6.00 13.70
CA SER A 365 21.14 -7.42 13.95
C SER A 365 21.10 -7.85 15.42
N LYS A 366 21.17 -6.92 16.39
CA LYS A 366 21.25 -7.26 17.82
C LYS A 366 19.89 -7.49 18.45
N LEU A 367 18.82 -7.02 17.84
CA LEU A 367 17.46 -7.13 18.34
C LEU A 367 16.57 -7.70 17.24
N LEU A 368 15.57 -8.46 17.67
CA LEU A 368 14.43 -8.86 16.85
C LEU A 368 13.18 -8.31 17.53
N ALA A 369 12.30 -7.67 16.77
CA ALA A 369 10.96 -7.33 17.22
C ALA A 369 9.96 -8.26 16.54
N SER A 370 8.96 -8.71 17.28
CA SER A 370 7.77 -9.37 16.77
C SER A 370 6.53 -8.65 17.26
N ALA A 371 5.49 -8.64 16.43
CA ALA A 371 4.20 -8.12 16.80
C ALA A 371 3.09 -9.11 16.47
N SER A 372 2.01 -9.04 17.23
CA SER A 372 0.92 -10.02 17.19
C SER A 372 -0.45 -9.36 17.29
N ASP A 373 -1.47 -10.16 16.96
CA ASP A 373 -2.87 -9.86 17.21
C ASP A 373 -3.20 -9.72 18.69
N ASP A 374 -2.35 -10.25 19.58
CA ASP A 374 -2.45 -10.10 21.04
C ASP A 374 -2.19 -8.67 21.55
N CYS A 375 -1.98 -7.72 20.63
CA CYS A 375 -1.74 -6.31 20.88
C CYS A 375 -0.38 -6.00 21.56
N THR A 376 0.57 -6.93 21.50
CA THR A 376 1.92 -6.76 22.06
C THR A 376 3.01 -6.72 21.00
N VAL A 377 4.07 -5.97 21.29
CA VAL A 377 5.37 -6.11 20.61
C VAL A 377 6.32 -6.77 21.58
N ILE A 378 7.02 -7.84 21.17
CA ILE A 378 8.08 -8.44 21.98
C ILE A 378 9.43 -8.19 21.32
N ILE A 379 10.38 -7.72 22.12
CA ILE A 379 11.78 -7.54 21.71
C ILE A 379 12.58 -8.71 22.24
N TRP A 380 13.33 -9.35 21.35
CA TRP A 380 14.12 -10.54 21.61
C TRP A 380 15.59 -10.29 21.37
N ASN A 381 16.43 -11.01 22.11
CA ASN A 381 17.82 -11.22 21.73
C ASN A 381 17.89 -12.41 20.76
N PRO A 382 18.20 -12.19 19.47
CA PRO A 382 18.23 -13.28 18.51
C PRO A 382 19.38 -14.28 18.78
N GLU A 383 20.46 -13.89 19.45
CA GLU A 383 21.57 -14.80 19.75
C GLU A 383 21.23 -15.80 20.86
N THR A 384 20.55 -15.34 21.92
CA THR A 384 20.21 -16.15 23.10
C THR A 384 18.78 -16.69 23.10
N GLY A 385 17.89 -16.14 22.27
CA GLY A 385 16.47 -16.47 22.26
C GLY A 385 15.68 -15.85 23.42
N ASP A 386 16.31 -15.07 24.29
CA ASP A 386 15.64 -14.47 25.44
C ASP A 386 14.70 -13.34 25.00
N SER A 387 13.52 -13.28 25.61
CA SER A 387 12.68 -12.09 25.60
C SER A 387 13.35 -11.00 26.46
N LEU A 388 13.65 -9.87 25.85
CA LEU A 388 14.25 -8.72 26.53
C LEU A 388 13.16 -7.81 27.10
N CYS A 389 12.06 -7.64 26.36
CA CYS A 389 10.97 -6.76 26.77
C CYS A 389 9.66 -7.11 26.04
N THR A 390 8.56 -7.12 26.78
CA THR A 390 7.19 -7.14 26.24
C THR A 390 6.58 -5.76 26.33
N ILE A 391 6.34 -5.14 25.19
CA ILE A 391 5.78 -3.80 25.05
C ILE A 391 4.26 -3.93 24.89
N LYS A 392 3.52 -3.41 25.86
CA LYS A 392 2.06 -3.31 25.83
C LYS A 392 1.64 -1.86 25.71
N GLY A 393 0.61 -1.60 24.92
CA GLY A 393 -0.02 -0.27 24.90
C GLY A 393 -0.96 0.01 23.74
N HIS A 394 -0.90 -0.77 22.65
CA HIS A 394 -1.95 -0.72 21.63
C HIS A 394 -3.24 -1.37 22.15
N PRO A 395 -4.42 -0.74 22.00
CA PRO A 395 -5.72 -1.35 22.30
C PRO A 395 -6.22 -2.35 21.26
N ALA A 396 -5.51 -2.55 20.14
CA ALA A 396 -5.90 -3.48 19.08
C ALA A 396 -4.67 -4.14 18.41
N SER A 397 -4.92 -5.19 17.63
CA SER A 397 -3.92 -5.96 16.89
C SER A 397 -2.90 -5.05 16.18
N ILE A 398 -1.62 -5.43 16.30
CA ILE A 398 -0.51 -4.72 15.66
C ILE A 398 -0.26 -5.39 14.32
N THR A 399 -0.25 -4.60 13.25
CA THR A 399 -0.19 -5.10 11.87
C THR A 399 1.20 -4.95 11.25
N THR A 400 2.01 -4.03 11.75
CA THR A 400 3.30 -3.67 11.15
C THR A 400 4.26 -3.11 12.19
N ILE A 401 5.55 -3.39 12.02
CA ILE A 401 6.63 -2.86 12.85
C ILE A 401 7.82 -2.48 11.98
N ALA A 402 8.61 -1.50 12.44
CA ALA A 402 9.86 -1.12 11.80
C ALA A 402 10.86 -0.62 12.83
N PHE A 403 12.14 -0.99 12.65
CA PHE A 403 13.23 -0.34 13.37
C PHE A 403 13.68 0.91 12.63
N SER A 404 14.00 1.95 13.40
CA SER A 404 14.76 3.09 12.90
C SER A 404 16.15 2.66 12.41
N PRO A 405 16.76 3.36 11.43
CA PRO A 405 18.06 3.00 10.84
C PRO A 405 19.20 2.91 11.87
N ASN A 406 19.11 3.66 12.96
CA ASN A 406 20.09 3.67 14.05
C ASN A 406 19.80 2.61 15.14
N SER A 407 18.78 1.77 14.97
CA SER A 407 18.34 0.72 15.90
C SER A 407 17.89 1.20 17.28
N LYS A 408 17.66 2.51 17.50
CA LYS A 408 17.32 3.08 18.82
C LYS A 408 15.83 3.23 19.07
N VAL A 409 15.02 3.22 18.02
CA VAL A 409 13.56 3.33 18.09
C VAL A 409 12.96 2.18 17.31
N VAL A 410 11.93 1.55 17.89
CA VAL A 410 11.01 0.67 17.18
C VAL A 410 9.67 1.38 17.05
N ALA A 411 9.10 1.34 15.85
CA ALA A 411 7.76 1.82 15.57
C ALA A 411 6.81 0.63 15.40
N SER A 412 5.58 0.76 15.87
CA SER A 412 4.49 -0.19 15.67
C SER A 412 3.26 0.51 15.12
N GLY A 413 2.59 -0.08 14.14
CA GLY A 413 1.32 0.37 13.60
C GLY A 413 0.22 -0.66 13.89
N SER A 414 -0.96 -0.20 14.28
CA SER A 414 -2.06 -1.06 14.73
C SER A 414 -3.36 -0.79 13.98
N ILE A 415 -4.29 -1.75 14.05
CA ILE A 415 -5.69 -1.61 13.60
C ILE A 415 -6.39 -0.44 14.32
N ASP A 416 -5.92 -0.01 15.48
CA ASP A 416 -6.42 1.15 16.21
C ASP A 416 -6.21 2.49 15.49
N GLY A 417 -5.44 2.52 14.39
CA GLY A 417 -5.14 3.72 13.61
C GLY A 417 -4.05 4.62 14.20
N SER A 418 -3.32 4.14 15.20
CA SER A 418 -2.15 4.81 15.77
C SER A 418 -0.85 4.16 15.31
N VAL A 419 0.18 5.00 15.15
CA VAL A 419 1.57 4.53 15.12
C VAL A 419 2.20 4.92 16.45
N ARG A 420 2.90 4.00 17.09
CA ARG A 420 3.58 4.25 18.37
C ARG A 420 5.06 3.99 18.26
N LEU A 421 5.85 4.81 18.95
CA LEU A 421 7.30 4.75 19.00
C LEU A 421 7.74 4.32 20.40
N TRP A 422 8.72 3.43 20.44
CA TRP A 422 9.20 2.82 21.66
C TRP A 422 10.72 2.73 21.67
N ASP A 423 11.31 2.80 22.85
CA ASP A 423 12.69 2.40 23.06
C ASP A 423 12.74 0.87 23.12
N PRO A 424 13.45 0.18 22.19
CA PRO A 424 13.41 -1.26 22.11
C PRO A 424 14.22 -1.96 23.20
N LYS A 425 15.12 -1.26 23.93
CA LYS A 425 15.91 -1.86 25.00
C LYS A 425 15.16 -1.90 26.32
N THR A 426 14.35 -0.88 26.55
CA THR A 426 13.65 -0.66 27.82
C THR A 426 12.15 -0.91 27.72
N GLY A 427 11.59 -0.89 26.51
CA GLY A 427 10.16 -0.91 26.26
C GLY A 427 9.45 0.40 26.58
N TYR A 428 10.19 1.46 26.92
CA TYR A 428 9.57 2.74 27.25
C TYR A 428 8.84 3.32 26.04
N PHE A 429 7.60 3.73 26.28
CA PHE A 429 6.80 4.51 25.33
C PHE A 429 7.46 5.87 25.11
N LEU A 430 7.76 6.20 23.86
CA LEU A 430 8.37 7.47 23.47
C LEU A 430 7.32 8.45 22.98
N GLN A 431 6.48 8.02 22.02
CA GLN A 431 5.54 8.90 21.35
C GLN A 431 4.41 8.11 20.69
N ILE A 432 3.23 8.72 20.62
CA ILE A 432 2.14 8.29 19.74
C ILE A 432 1.98 9.29 18.61
N LEU A 433 1.82 8.76 17.40
CA LEU A 433 1.58 9.49 16.17
C LEU A 433 0.12 9.25 15.79
N GLU A 434 -0.75 10.15 16.27
CA GLU A 434 -2.18 10.06 16.05
C GLU A 434 -2.61 10.82 14.80
N GLY A 435 -3.58 10.25 14.08
CA GLY A 435 -4.27 10.98 13.03
C GLY A 435 -4.91 10.10 11.97
N HIS A 436 -4.42 8.87 11.77
CA HIS A 436 -5.12 7.93 10.89
C HIS A 436 -6.48 7.55 11.48
N LYS A 437 -7.48 7.41 10.61
CA LYS A 437 -8.88 7.15 11.01
C LYS A 437 -9.27 5.67 10.96
N LYS A 438 -8.35 4.83 10.48
CA LYS A 438 -8.49 3.37 10.36
C LYS A 438 -7.13 2.72 10.56
N GLY A 439 -7.12 1.38 10.60
CA GLY A 439 -5.93 0.59 10.82
C GLY A 439 -4.73 0.97 9.95
N ILE A 440 -3.56 0.93 10.56
CA ILE A 440 -2.29 1.06 9.85
C ILE A 440 -2.00 -0.27 9.15
N ASN A 441 -1.49 -0.22 7.92
CA ASN A 441 -1.13 -1.41 7.14
C ASN A 441 0.37 -1.57 6.99
N SER A 442 1.12 -0.45 6.96
CA SER A 442 2.56 -0.47 6.75
C SER A 442 3.19 0.79 7.34
N ILE A 443 4.39 0.63 7.90
CA ILE A 443 5.23 1.74 8.35
C ILE A 443 6.67 1.54 7.86
N THR A 444 7.37 2.64 7.64
CA THR A 444 8.81 2.60 7.33
C THR A 444 9.50 3.89 7.73
N PHE A 445 10.76 3.80 8.12
CA PHE A 445 11.60 4.96 8.39
C PHE A 445 12.33 5.42 7.12
N SER A 446 12.58 6.72 7.02
CA SER A 446 13.55 7.26 6.08
C SER A 446 14.95 6.74 6.42
N PRO A 447 15.88 6.62 5.44
CA PRO A 447 17.24 6.14 5.70
C PRO A 447 18.05 6.98 6.71
N ASP A 448 17.73 8.28 6.83
CA ASP A 448 18.34 9.17 7.82
C ASP A 448 17.68 9.08 9.21
N GLY A 449 16.58 8.33 9.33
CA GLY A 449 15.83 8.10 10.57
C GLY A 449 15.06 9.32 11.09
N LYS A 450 15.02 10.44 10.34
CA LYS A 450 14.36 11.67 10.75
C LYS A 450 12.87 11.68 10.46
N THR A 451 12.41 10.77 9.61
CA THR A 451 11.04 10.75 9.15
C THR A 451 10.51 9.33 9.18
N LEU A 452 9.23 9.19 9.51
CA LEU A 452 8.50 7.95 9.40
C LEU A 452 7.33 8.14 8.43
N VAL A 453 7.07 7.15 7.59
CA VAL A 453 5.88 7.09 6.75
C VAL A 453 4.98 5.98 7.27
N SER A 454 3.68 6.23 7.37
CA SER A 454 2.67 5.21 7.64
C SER A 454 1.61 5.21 6.56
N GLY A 455 1.17 4.03 6.12
CA GLY A 455 0.04 3.84 5.21
C GLY A 455 -1.12 3.15 5.94
N SER A 456 -2.35 3.58 5.69
CA SER A 456 -3.54 3.13 6.42
C SER A 456 -4.72 2.80 5.49
N ASP A 457 -5.62 1.96 6.00
CA ASP A 457 -6.95 1.68 5.42
C ASP A 457 -7.84 2.92 5.30
N ASP A 458 -7.49 4.03 5.94
CA ASP A 458 -8.16 5.31 5.76
C ASP A 458 -7.86 5.97 4.41
N LYS A 459 -7.12 5.26 3.55
CA LYS A 459 -6.71 5.65 2.20
C LYS A 459 -5.70 6.81 2.20
N THR A 460 -4.99 7.01 3.30
CA THR A 460 -3.93 8.03 3.40
C THR A 460 -2.59 7.38 3.72
N ALA A 461 -1.52 8.02 3.22
CA ALA A 461 -0.19 7.85 3.76
C ALA A 461 0.17 9.14 4.51
N ARG A 462 0.77 9.00 5.69
CA ARG A 462 1.20 10.14 6.51
C ARG A 462 2.70 10.13 6.67
N LEU A 463 3.27 11.32 6.56
CA LEU A 463 4.68 11.60 6.80
C LEU A 463 4.80 12.25 8.18
N TRP A 464 5.59 11.64 9.04
CA TRP A 464 5.82 12.10 10.40
C TRP A 464 7.27 12.53 10.51
N VAL A 465 7.49 13.83 10.70
CA VAL A 465 8.82 14.34 11.00
C VAL A 465 9.09 14.07 12.48
N LEU A 466 10.07 13.23 12.74
CA LEU A 466 10.52 12.90 14.08
C LEU A 466 11.53 13.96 14.47
N GLU A 467 11.07 14.94 15.27
CA GLU A 467 12.02 15.85 15.91
C GLU A 467 13.04 15.02 16.67
N SER A 468 14.31 15.33 16.44
CA SER A 468 15.40 14.45 16.78
C SER A 468 15.28 13.95 18.21
N PHE A 469 15.23 12.63 18.39
CA PHE A 469 15.62 11.95 19.64
C PHE A 469 17.12 12.18 19.99
N ALA A 470 17.71 13.27 19.48
CA ALA A 470 19.02 13.76 19.82
C ALA A 470 18.88 14.72 21.00
N LYS A 471 18.87 14.12 22.20
CA LYS A 471 19.78 14.56 23.26
C LYS A 471 20.26 13.35 24.04
#